data_AF-A0A8T3T514-F1
#
_entry.id   AF-A0A8T3T514-F1
#
_cell.length_a   1.000
_cell.length_b   1.000
_cell.length_c   1.000
_cell.angle_alpha   90.00
_cell.angle_beta   90.00
_cell.angle_gamma   90.00
#
_symmetry.space_group_name_H-M   'P 1'
#
loop_
_entity.id
_entity.type
_entity.pdbx_description
1 polymer ?
#
loop_
_entity_poly.entity_id
_entity_poly.type
_entity_poly.pdbx_seq_one_letter_code
_entity_poly.pdbx_strand_id
1 'polypeptide(L)'
;MSKASRATAVAGALLMLAGAFGGALASSHREAPFTKDQPPIDLTDLYAWRTAGSTVTMVMNAWPFEEPAGGPLFFGFQDRARYEFNIDQDGDGFKNISYRFVFTTHVRNGGTILYNTGAVTSPTDPDLNVYQTYDVSRVNWEKTPVTSTLVGNDLPVPAVNVGPRSTPNYPNTAAAAVRNLSNGRKVFAGQRDDPFFVDLGAIFDLIKIRDPGVDTLKGFNVQTIALQVPIADLRDTDDPVVGIWATTSMPSTRALEEDGDVIFTGPYVQTSRLGNPLVNEVVIPIGKKDRFNASLPHRDAQFATHVLNSELAKRINQLYPGVFNAPETNRQDLVQVFLTGIAGLNRPKGTPCAAEHETTCRRPSEMLRLNTSIPPCTADSLTDTAGTCSRLGVIDGDKAGFPNGRRPGDDVVDISERVVGGELLGNAAAKNLTDNVDRNDKAFKTTFPYIAVPHQGYRHSHHPIGGA
;
A
#
# COMPACT_ATOMS: atom_id res chain seq x y z
N MET A 1 56.79 18.54 -60.64
CA MET A 1 57.05 17.12 -60.31
C MET A 1 56.57 16.87 -58.89
N SER A 2 55.59 15.96 -58.73
CA SER A 2 55.24 15.18 -57.53
C SER A 2 55.45 15.81 -56.14
N LYS A 3 54.35 16.07 -55.43
CA LYS A 3 54.03 15.43 -54.13
C LYS A 3 52.59 15.76 -53.72
N ALA A 4 51.74 14.74 -53.74
CA ALA A 4 50.36 14.77 -53.29
C ALA A 4 50.31 14.57 -51.77
N SER A 5 49.60 15.45 -51.06
CA SER A 5 49.35 15.36 -49.63
C SER A 5 48.29 14.30 -49.33
N ARG A 6 48.65 13.31 -48.52
CA ARG A 6 47.74 12.28 -47.98
C ARG A 6 46.86 12.91 -46.89
N ALA A 7 45.55 12.90 -47.12
CA ALA A 7 44.55 13.10 -46.08
C ALA A 7 44.36 11.78 -45.32
N THR A 8 44.67 11.78 -44.02
CA THR A 8 44.41 10.65 -43.14
C THR A 8 42.99 10.79 -42.60
N ALA A 9 42.08 9.96 -43.13
CA ALA A 9 40.75 9.77 -42.55
C ALA A 9 40.89 8.96 -41.25
N VAL A 10 40.50 9.54 -40.12
CA VAL A 10 40.30 8.80 -38.88
C VAL A 10 38.93 8.12 -38.97
N ALA A 11 38.95 6.80 -39.14
CA ALA A 11 37.78 5.94 -39.03
C ALA A 11 37.33 5.89 -37.57
N GLY A 12 36.31 6.68 -37.23
CA GLY A 12 35.57 6.56 -35.98
C GLY A 12 34.53 5.45 -36.11
N ALA A 13 34.74 4.35 -35.39
CA ALA A 13 33.87 3.19 -35.35
C ALA A 13 32.47 3.57 -34.83
N LEU A 14 31.45 3.30 -35.65
CA LEU A 14 30.04 3.33 -35.30
C LEU A 14 29.50 1.94 -35.63
N LEU A 15 29.49 1.05 -34.65
CA LEU A 15 28.70 -0.18 -34.71
C LEU A 15 28.24 -0.58 -33.31
N MET A 16 26.92 -0.69 -33.21
CA MET A 16 26.15 -1.05 -32.03
C MET A 16 26.50 -2.46 -31.55
N LEU A 17 26.78 -2.61 -30.25
CA LEU A 17 26.32 -3.75 -29.49
C LEU A 17 25.43 -3.24 -28.35
N ALA A 18 24.12 -3.31 -28.60
CA ALA A 18 23.12 -3.43 -27.58
C ALA A 18 23.43 -4.70 -26.76
N GLY A 19 23.76 -4.53 -25.49
CA GLY A 19 24.05 -5.65 -24.60
C GLY A 19 24.17 -5.15 -23.16
N ALA A 20 23.26 -5.65 -22.32
CA ALA A 20 23.27 -5.53 -20.86
C ALA A 20 22.91 -4.16 -20.24
N PHE A 21 21.66 -3.73 -20.45
CA PHE A 21 20.90 -3.07 -19.37
C PHE A 21 19.57 -3.84 -19.18
N GLY A 22 19.70 -5.13 -18.87
CA GLY A 22 18.59 -5.98 -18.43
C GLY A 22 18.65 -6.10 -16.92
N GLY A 23 18.21 -5.06 -16.22
CA GLY A 23 18.05 -5.05 -14.78
C GLY A 23 16.87 -4.14 -14.46
N ALA A 24 15.66 -4.68 -14.58
CA ALA A 24 14.45 -4.01 -14.15
C ALA A 24 14.55 -3.71 -12.64
N LEU A 25 14.39 -2.44 -12.27
CA LEU A 25 14.31 -1.99 -10.88
C LEU A 25 12.95 -2.43 -10.32
N ALA A 26 12.95 -3.18 -9.21
CA ALA A 26 11.77 -3.88 -8.74
C ALA A 26 10.96 -3.14 -7.65
N SER A 27 9.64 -3.42 -7.68
CA SER A 27 8.54 -3.28 -6.67
C SER A 27 8.93 -3.76 -5.25
N SER A 28 8.16 -3.75 -4.15
CA SER A 28 6.74 -3.56 -3.75
C SER A 28 6.57 -2.33 -2.84
N HIS A 29 7.43 -1.38 -3.13
CA HIS A 29 7.81 -0.21 -2.36
C HIS A 29 8.63 0.53 -3.41
N ARG A 30 7.99 1.36 -4.24
CA ARG A 30 8.39 1.81 -5.60
C ARG A 30 7.71 1.06 -6.73
N GLU A 31 6.38 1.08 -6.72
CA GLU A 31 5.56 0.17 -7.53
C GLU A 31 5.39 0.58 -9.00
N ALA A 32 5.72 1.83 -9.34
CA ALA A 32 5.69 2.31 -10.72
C ALA A 32 6.84 3.29 -10.98
N PRO A 33 7.33 3.42 -12.23
CA PRO A 33 8.42 4.34 -12.56
C PRO A 33 8.20 5.77 -12.04
N PHE A 34 6.99 6.32 -12.14
CA PHE A 34 6.69 7.67 -11.66
C PHE A 34 6.77 7.79 -10.13
N THR A 35 6.11 6.88 -9.40
CA THR A 35 6.04 6.95 -7.93
C THR A 35 7.36 6.57 -7.28
N LYS A 36 8.18 5.73 -7.93
CA LYS A 36 9.56 5.43 -7.50
C LYS A 36 10.40 6.69 -7.26
N ASP A 37 10.22 7.68 -8.13
CA ASP A 37 10.96 8.95 -8.10
C ASP A 37 10.24 10.03 -7.25
N GLN A 38 9.09 9.68 -6.65
CA GLN A 38 8.33 10.51 -5.72
C GLN A 38 7.85 9.66 -4.52
N PRO A 39 8.76 9.13 -3.69
CA PRO A 39 8.42 8.22 -2.58
C PRO A 39 7.27 8.70 -1.68
N PRO A 40 7.15 10.00 -1.31
CA PRO A 40 6.09 10.47 -0.43
C PRO A 40 4.65 10.19 -0.91
N ILE A 41 4.44 10.06 -2.22
CA ILE A 41 3.13 9.79 -2.83
C ILE A 41 2.99 8.34 -3.32
N ASP A 42 4.01 7.52 -3.10
CA ASP A 42 3.99 6.10 -3.42
C ASP A 42 3.29 5.35 -2.28
N LEU A 43 2.12 4.80 -2.58
CA LEU A 43 1.43 3.89 -1.67
C LEU A 43 2.19 2.57 -1.64
N THR A 44 2.28 1.96 -0.46
CA THR A 44 2.94 0.66 -0.29
C THR A 44 1.94 -0.43 0.10
N ASP A 45 0.91 -0.07 0.88
CA ASP A 45 -0.08 -1.04 1.33
C ASP A 45 -1.43 -0.41 1.61
N LEU A 46 -2.45 -1.27 1.50
CA LEU A 46 -3.80 -1.05 1.97
C LEU A 46 -4.23 -2.26 2.81
N TYR A 47 -4.78 -1.97 3.97
CA TYR A 47 -5.43 -2.93 4.86
C TYR A 47 -6.86 -2.43 5.11
N ALA A 48 -7.82 -3.35 5.14
CA ALA A 48 -9.20 -3.05 5.46
C ALA A 48 -9.88 -4.28 6.06
N TRP A 49 -10.30 -4.19 7.32
CA TRP A 49 -10.95 -5.32 8.00
C TRP A 49 -12.03 -4.83 8.96
N ARG A 50 -12.99 -5.71 9.24
CA ARG A 50 -13.99 -5.44 10.28
C ARG A 50 -13.34 -5.55 11.66
N THR A 51 -13.53 -4.53 12.49
CA THR A 51 -13.13 -4.52 13.90
C THR A 51 -14.34 -4.75 14.81
N ALA A 52 -14.10 -5.01 16.10
CA ALA A 52 -15.17 -5.14 17.09
C ALA A 52 -16.04 -3.86 17.14
N GLY A 53 -17.33 -4.00 17.48
CA GLY A 53 -18.23 -2.84 17.63
C GLY A 53 -18.86 -2.31 16.34
N SER A 54 -18.99 -3.16 15.30
CA SER A 54 -19.61 -2.81 14.01
C SER A 54 -18.89 -1.67 13.28
N THR A 55 -17.57 -1.68 13.36
CA THR A 55 -16.67 -0.76 12.63
C THR A 55 -15.82 -1.50 11.61
N VAL A 56 -15.31 -0.75 10.64
CA VAL A 56 -14.23 -1.16 9.74
C VAL A 56 -13.03 -0.28 10.04
N THR A 57 -11.85 -0.89 10.13
CA THR A 57 -10.58 -0.16 10.16
C THR A 57 -9.92 -0.28 8.80
N MET A 58 -9.56 0.86 8.23
CA MET A 58 -8.78 0.99 7.01
C MET A 58 -7.43 1.60 7.37
N VAL A 59 -6.36 1.08 6.78
CA VAL A 59 -5.00 1.58 6.94
C VAL A 59 -4.38 1.66 5.56
N MET A 60 -3.80 2.80 5.21
CA MET A 60 -2.93 2.92 4.05
C MET A 60 -1.54 3.32 4.50
N ASN A 61 -0.54 2.77 3.82
CA ASN A 61 0.85 3.15 4.00
C ASN A 61 1.38 3.84 2.75
N ALA A 62 2.31 4.77 2.96
CA ALA A 62 3.01 5.49 1.93
C ALA A 62 4.46 5.73 2.34
N TRP A 63 5.28 6.16 1.38
CA TRP A 63 6.71 6.39 1.57
C TRP A 63 7.46 5.12 1.99
N PRO A 64 7.88 4.30 1.00
CA PRO A 64 8.57 3.05 1.27
C PRO A 64 9.94 3.23 1.93
N PHE A 65 10.37 2.24 2.72
CA PHE A 65 11.74 2.08 3.23
C PHE A 65 12.25 3.29 4.03
N GLU A 66 11.44 3.82 4.97
CA GLU A 66 11.90 4.93 5.81
C GLU A 66 12.93 4.44 6.83
N GLU A 67 14.22 4.69 6.54
CA GLU A 67 15.33 4.44 7.46
C GLU A 67 15.12 5.22 8.78
N PRO A 68 15.02 4.57 9.95
CA PRO A 68 14.75 5.25 11.21
C PRO A 68 15.71 6.41 11.54
N ALA A 69 16.97 6.34 11.09
CA ALA A 69 17.99 7.37 11.29
C ALA A 69 18.05 8.45 10.18
N GLY A 70 17.02 8.61 9.35
CA GLY A 70 16.99 9.50 8.17
C GLY A 70 16.86 11.02 8.43
N GLY A 71 17.54 11.58 9.44
CA GLY A 71 17.59 13.03 9.67
C GLY A 71 18.57 13.77 8.72
N PRO A 72 18.71 15.11 8.80
CA PRO A 72 18.18 16.04 9.81
C PRO A 72 16.76 16.56 9.54
N LEU A 73 16.22 16.34 8.34
CA LEU A 73 14.80 16.51 8.02
C LEU A 73 14.21 15.13 7.84
N PHE A 74 13.37 14.73 8.79
CA PHE A 74 12.78 13.40 8.81
C PHE A 74 11.60 13.29 7.84
N PHE A 75 11.20 12.05 7.57
CA PHE A 75 10.06 11.70 6.73
C PHE A 75 8.75 12.34 7.21
N GLY A 76 7.88 12.66 6.26
CA GLY A 76 6.55 13.22 6.50
C GLY A 76 5.62 13.01 5.31
N PHE A 77 4.34 13.31 5.43
CA PHE A 77 3.44 13.22 4.29
C PHE A 77 3.73 14.33 3.27
N GLN A 78 3.55 14.04 1.98
CA GLN A 78 3.66 15.07 0.94
C GLN A 78 2.61 16.17 1.11
N ASP A 79 3.08 17.41 1.29
CA ASP A 79 2.23 18.59 1.26
C ASP A 79 1.52 18.70 -0.10
N ARG A 80 0.27 19.17 -0.06
CA ARG A 80 -0.63 19.34 -1.23
C ARG A 80 -1.05 18.05 -1.92
N ALA A 81 -0.55 16.88 -1.56
CA ALA A 81 -1.10 15.61 -2.02
C ALA A 81 -2.49 15.37 -1.41
N ARG A 82 -3.34 14.62 -2.12
CA ARG A 82 -4.57 14.05 -1.59
C ARG A 82 -4.37 12.56 -1.42
N TYR A 83 -4.43 12.08 -0.19
CA TYR A 83 -4.49 10.65 0.13
C TYR A 83 -5.95 10.29 0.36
N GLU A 84 -6.49 9.31 -0.35
CA GLU A 84 -7.92 8.97 -0.28
C GLU A 84 -8.14 7.48 -0.06
N PHE A 85 -8.93 7.11 0.96
CA PHE A 85 -9.65 5.84 0.95
C PHE A 85 -10.90 6.04 0.10
N ASN A 86 -11.05 5.26 -0.96
CA ASN A 86 -12.20 5.28 -1.85
C ASN A 86 -13.05 4.03 -1.59
N ILE A 87 -14.37 4.20 -1.60
CA ILE A 87 -15.33 3.14 -1.29
C ILE A 87 -16.36 3.05 -2.40
N ASP A 88 -16.47 1.84 -2.95
CA ASP A 88 -17.53 1.36 -3.84
C ASP A 88 -18.57 0.62 -2.96
N GLN A 89 -19.82 1.06 -3.00
CA GLN A 89 -20.92 0.60 -2.14
C GLN A 89 -21.91 -0.33 -2.86
N ASP A 90 -21.79 -0.49 -4.18
CA ASP A 90 -22.76 -1.20 -5.03
C ASP A 90 -22.11 -2.21 -6.00
N GLY A 91 -20.79 -2.21 -6.10
CA GLY A 91 -20.00 -3.17 -6.88
C GLY A 91 -19.78 -2.77 -8.34
N ASP A 92 -20.15 -1.56 -8.75
CA ASP A 92 -20.02 -1.08 -10.14
C ASP A 92 -18.59 -0.63 -10.51
N GLY A 93 -17.69 -0.56 -9.53
CA GLY A 93 -16.28 -0.16 -9.69
C GLY A 93 -16.03 1.34 -9.67
N PHE A 94 -17.06 2.17 -9.46
CA PHE A 94 -16.94 3.59 -9.18
C PHE A 94 -16.88 3.84 -7.67
N LYS A 95 -16.35 5.00 -7.29
CA LYS A 95 -16.36 5.43 -5.88
C LYS A 95 -17.65 6.19 -5.60
N ASN A 96 -18.42 5.75 -4.61
CA ASN A 96 -19.58 6.47 -4.10
C ASN A 96 -19.13 7.50 -3.04
N ILE A 97 -18.18 7.10 -2.18
CA ILE A 97 -17.60 7.97 -1.14
C ILE A 97 -16.08 7.87 -1.07
N SER A 98 -15.45 8.93 -0.58
CA SER A 98 -14.03 8.91 -0.20
C SER A 98 -13.80 9.58 1.16
N TYR A 99 -12.80 9.12 1.90
CA TYR A 99 -12.20 9.87 3.00
C TYR A 99 -10.85 10.42 2.54
N ARG A 100 -10.78 11.74 2.38
CA ARG A 100 -9.63 12.47 1.86
C ARG A 100 -8.82 13.11 2.98
N PHE A 101 -7.52 12.94 2.91
CA PHE A 101 -6.53 13.50 3.82
C PHE A 101 -5.62 14.47 3.06
N VAL A 102 -5.42 15.66 3.63
CA VAL A 102 -4.50 16.67 3.10
C VAL A 102 -3.63 17.16 4.25
N PHE A 103 -2.32 17.13 4.04
CA PHE A 103 -1.32 17.48 5.04
C PHE A 103 -0.73 18.86 4.77
N THR A 104 -0.38 19.54 5.86
CA THR A 104 0.33 20.83 5.86
C THR A 104 1.53 20.73 6.77
N THR A 105 2.70 21.08 6.24
CA THR A 105 3.94 21.18 7.03
C THR A 105 4.11 22.58 7.59
N HIS A 106 4.51 22.65 8.85
CA HIS A 106 4.74 23.89 9.60
C HIS A 106 6.16 23.88 10.17
N VAL A 107 6.79 25.05 10.14
CA VAL A 107 8.11 25.30 10.75
C VAL A 107 7.98 26.47 11.72
N ARG A 108 8.26 26.24 13.01
CA ARG A 108 8.16 27.29 14.04
C ARG A 108 9.32 28.28 13.97
N ASN A 109 10.54 27.77 13.78
CA ASN A 109 11.79 28.52 13.75
C ASN A 109 12.65 28.02 12.59
N GLY A 110 12.65 28.76 11.48
CA GLY A 110 13.52 28.50 10.32
C GLY A 110 14.98 28.92 10.52
N GLY A 111 15.32 29.56 11.65
CA GLY A 111 16.67 30.01 11.98
C GLY A 111 17.54 28.96 12.70
N THR A 112 17.05 27.72 12.84
CA THR A 112 17.78 26.59 13.45
C THR A 112 17.85 25.40 12.50
N ILE A 113 18.90 24.60 12.63
CA ILE A 113 19.07 23.33 11.90
C ILE A 113 18.28 22.16 12.52
N LEU A 114 17.65 22.39 13.67
CA LEU A 114 17.05 21.33 14.48
C LEU A 114 15.60 21.04 14.08
N TYR A 115 15.29 19.75 13.88
CA TYR A 115 13.91 19.23 13.75
C TYR A 115 13.07 19.49 15.01
N ASN A 116 13.70 19.39 16.18
CA ASN A 116 13.11 19.68 17.48
C ASN A 116 14.15 20.36 18.38
N THR A 117 13.75 21.40 19.12
CA THR A 117 14.65 22.23 19.95
C THR A 117 14.83 21.70 21.37
N GLY A 118 14.02 20.73 21.76
CA GLY A 118 14.05 20.07 23.07
C GLY A 118 13.33 18.73 23.02
N ALA A 119 13.09 18.13 24.19
CA ALA A 119 12.41 16.83 24.27
C ALA A 119 10.92 16.98 23.94
N VAL A 120 10.43 16.21 22.96
CA VAL A 120 9.04 16.25 22.50
C VAL A 120 8.23 15.17 23.21
N THR A 121 7.22 15.60 23.95
CA THR A 121 6.37 14.74 24.79
C THR A 121 4.92 14.68 24.35
N SER A 122 4.53 15.50 23.36
CA SER A 122 3.21 15.51 22.75
C SER A 122 3.26 15.95 21.28
N PRO A 123 2.22 15.67 20.46
CA PRO A 123 2.17 16.12 19.07
C PRO A 123 2.12 17.65 18.89
N THR A 124 1.80 18.39 19.94
CA THR A 124 1.70 19.86 19.93
C THR A 124 2.77 20.52 20.81
N ASP A 125 3.81 19.77 21.17
CA ASP A 125 4.89 20.26 22.01
C ASP A 125 5.58 21.48 21.37
N PRO A 126 5.80 22.59 22.10
CA PRO A 126 6.45 23.77 21.55
C PRO A 126 7.88 23.50 21.07
N ASP A 127 8.55 22.46 21.61
CA ASP A 127 9.88 22.06 21.17
C ASP A 127 9.90 21.28 19.85
N LEU A 128 8.73 20.89 19.32
CA LEU A 128 8.62 20.29 17.99
C LEU A 128 8.64 21.42 16.93
N ASN A 129 9.81 21.63 16.33
CA ASN A 129 10.06 22.74 15.40
C ASN A 129 9.41 22.50 14.03
N VAL A 130 9.62 21.32 13.46
CA VAL A 130 8.99 20.88 12.20
C VAL A 130 7.88 19.89 12.53
N TYR A 131 6.64 20.23 12.20
CA TYR A 131 5.47 19.41 12.47
C TYR A 131 4.48 19.44 11.32
N GLN A 132 3.61 18.43 11.25
CA GLN A 132 2.54 18.40 10.26
C GLN A 132 1.17 18.35 10.95
N THR A 133 0.21 19.01 10.33
CA THR A 133 -1.21 18.84 10.62
C THR A 133 -1.96 18.35 9.39
N TYR A 134 -3.15 17.79 9.57
CA TYR A 134 -3.95 17.29 8.47
C TYR A 134 -5.45 17.51 8.67
N ASP A 135 -6.11 17.70 7.55
CA ASP A 135 -7.56 17.75 7.45
C ASP A 135 -8.10 16.43 6.92
N VAL A 136 -9.29 16.06 7.37
CA VAL A 136 -10.03 14.90 6.88
C VAL A 136 -11.37 15.37 6.33
N SER A 137 -11.63 15.09 5.05
CA SER A 137 -12.92 15.36 4.41
C SER A 137 -13.60 14.06 3.97
N ARG A 138 -14.90 13.93 4.24
CA ARG A 138 -15.74 12.92 3.59
C ARG A 138 -16.32 13.50 2.30
N VAL A 139 -15.98 12.91 1.17
CA VAL A 139 -16.47 13.27 -0.16
C VAL A 139 -17.58 12.30 -0.54
N ASN A 140 -18.72 12.80 -1.00
CA ASN A 140 -19.78 12.00 -1.63
C ASN A 140 -19.84 12.37 -3.11
N TRP A 141 -19.57 11.36 -3.95
CA TRP A 141 -19.43 11.47 -5.39
C TRP A 141 -20.74 11.23 -6.16
N GLU A 142 -21.74 10.65 -5.51
CA GLU A 142 -23.06 10.38 -6.10
C GLU A 142 -23.94 11.62 -6.19
N LYS A 143 -23.70 12.60 -5.30
CA LYS A 143 -24.40 13.88 -5.36
C LYS A 143 -23.87 14.71 -6.54
N THR A 144 -24.81 15.37 -7.23
CA THR A 144 -24.51 16.39 -8.23
C THR A 144 -25.01 17.76 -7.73
N PRO A 145 -24.13 18.74 -7.44
CA PRO A 145 -22.67 18.65 -7.50
C PRO A 145 -22.08 17.74 -6.41
N VAL A 146 -20.86 17.23 -6.66
CA VAL A 146 -20.08 16.45 -5.67
C VAL A 146 -19.96 17.27 -4.39
N THR A 147 -20.22 16.63 -3.25
CA THR A 147 -20.17 17.30 -1.94
C THR A 147 -18.97 16.84 -1.13
N SER A 148 -18.31 17.77 -0.44
CA SER A 148 -17.20 17.50 0.48
C SER A 148 -17.53 18.08 1.84
N THR A 149 -17.46 17.27 2.89
CA THR A 149 -17.71 17.68 4.27
C THR A 149 -16.45 17.49 5.10
N LEU A 150 -15.97 18.55 5.73
CA LEU A 150 -14.86 18.49 6.68
C LEU A 150 -15.31 17.71 7.93
N VAL A 151 -14.64 16.60 8.22
CA VAL A 151 -14.93 15.72 9.37
C VAL A 151 -13.81 15.73 10.42
N GLY A 152 -12.63 16.24 10.06
CA GLY A 152 -11.51 16.53 10.94
C GLY A 152 -10.76 17.74 10.41
N ASN A 153 -10.32 18.63 11.31
CA ASN A 153 -9.67 19.89 10.96
C ASN A 153 -8.41 20.03 11.82
N ASP A 154 -7.29 20.41 11.20
CA ASP A 154 -6.01 20.71 11.85
C ASP A 154 -5.57 19.64 12.88
N LEU A 155 -5.71 18.36 12.50
CA LEU A 155 -5.35 17.24 13.36
C LEU A 155 -3.83 17.04 13.35
N PRO A 156 -3.19 16.74 14.49
CA PRO A 156 -1.72 16.68 14.53
C PRO A 156 -1.19 15.32 14.07
N VAL A 157 -0.06 15.35 13.37
CA VAL A 157 0.83 14.19 13.17
C VAL A 157 1.80 14.14 14.36
N PRO A 158 2.06 12.98 15.00
CA PRO A 158 3.05 12.91 16.07
C PRO A 158 4.45 13.18 15.52
N ALA A 159 5.36 13.64 16.38
CA ALA A 159 6.79 13.73 16.03
C ALA A 159 7.34 12.37 15.58
N VAL A 160 8.44 12.38 14.82
CA VAL A 160 9.17 11.17 14.41
C VAL A 160 9.87 10.50 15.61
N ASN A 161 10.04 9.17 15.59
CA ASN A 161 10.73 8.43 16.65
C ASN A 161 12.25 8.58 16.55
N VAL A 162 12.76 9.80 16.72
CA VAL A 162 14.17 10.12 16.54
C VAL A 162 15.07 9.35 17.53
N GLY A 163 14.71 9.33 18.82
CA GLY A 163 15.51 8.64 19.83
C GLY A 163 15.34 9.21 21.24
N PRO A 164 16.13 8.72 22.22
CA PRO A 164 15.86 8.91 23.65
C PRO A 164 15.95 10.35 24.14
N ARG A 165 16.61 11.25 23.40
CA ARG A 165 16.68 12.69 23.75
C ARG A 165 15.55 13.50 23.15
N SER A 166 15.21 13.23 21.89
CA SER A 166 14.19 13.97 21.15
C SER A 166 12.78 13.48 21.44
N THR A 167 12.57 12.17 21.52
CA THR A 167 11.27 11.53 21.74
C THR A 167 11.37 10.43 22.80
N PRO A 168 11.70 10.78 24.07
CA PRO A 168 11.98 9.81 25.14
C PRO A 168 10.83 8.84 25.44
N ASN A 169 9.59 9.24 25.14
CA ASN A 169 8.39 8.44 25.35
C ASN A 169 7.48 8.46 24.11
N TYR A 170 8.06 8.05 22.97
CA TYR A 170 7.34 8.01 21.69
C TYR A 170 5.97 7.30 21.76
N PRO A 171 5.80 6.14 22.44
CA PRO A 171 4.49 5.49 22.52
C PRO A 171 3.38 6.40 23.04
N ASN A 172 3.68 7.24 24.04
CA ASN A 172 2.71 8.22 24.56
C ASN A 172 2.49 9.38 23.59
N THR A 173 3.55 9.92 22.98
CA THR A 173 3.43 10.97 21.95
C THR A 173 2.54 10.51 20.79
N ALA A 174 2.75 9.29 20.30
CA ALA A 174 1.96 8.70 19.21
C ALA A 174 0.52 8.37 19.62
N ALA A 175 0.29 7.87 20.84
CA ALA A 175 -1.06 7.65 21.36
C ALA A 175 -1.84 8.97 21.49
N ALA A 176 -1.17 10.04 21.91
CA ALA A 176 -1.72 11.38 22.00
C ALA A 176 -2.02 12.03 20.64
N ALA A 177 -1.68 11.41 19.50
CA ALA A 177 -2.07 11.84 18.16
C ALA A 177 -3.31 11.11 17.62
N VAL A 178 -3.81 10.08 18.30
CA VAL A 178 -5.10 9.45 17.95
C VAL A 178 -6.22 10.44 18.23
N ARG A 179 -7.13 10.63 17.27
CA ARG A 179 -8.25 11.58 17.38
C ARG A 179 -9.58 10.87 17.14
N ASN A 180 -10.57 11.16 18.00
CA ASN A 180 -11.96 10.82 17.73
C ASN A 180 -12.54 11.89 16.82
N LEU A 181 -13.28 11.48 15.80
CA LEU A 181 -14.03 12.37 14.91
C LEU A 181 -15.54 12.20 15.13
N SER A 182 -16.35 13.00 14.43
CA SER A 182 -17.80 12.89 14.48
C SER A 182 -18.30 11.51 14.04
N ASN A 183 -19.48 11.14 14.55
CA ASN A 183 -20.17 9.86 14.32
C ASN A 183 -19.35 8.63 14.72
N GLY A 184 -18.53 8.71 15.77
CA GLY A 184 -17.83 7.53 16.31
C GLY A 184 -16.66 7.04 15.46
N ARG A 185 -16.16 7.88 14.54
CA ARG A 185 -14.94 7.59 13.77
C ARG A 185 -13.69 7.84 14.62
N LYS A 186 -12.59 7.15 14.30
CA LYS A 186 -11.26 7.42 14.87
C LYS A 186 -10.23 7.54 13.77
N VAL A 187 -9.24 8.38 13.97
CA VAL A 187 -8.20 8.65 12.97
C VAL A 187 -6.82 8.79 13.62
N PHE A 188 -5.80 8.39 12.86
CA PHE A 188 -4.40 8.58 13.16
C PHE A 188 -3.64 8.75 11.84
N ALA A 189 -2.67 9.66 11.80
CA ALA A 189 -1.69 9.73 10.73
C ALA A 189 -0.31 9.99 11.31
N GLY A 190 0.70 9.26 10.84
CA GLY A 190 2.11 9.43 11.22
C GLY A 190 2.93 8.16 11.03
N GLN A 191 4.23 8.29 11.29
CA GLN A 191 5.18 7.20 11.09
C GLN A 191 4.83 5.98 11.94
N ARG A 192 4.92 4.80 11.31
CA ARG A 192 4.79 3.50 11.93
C ARG A 192 5.87 2.56 11.42
N ASP A 193 6.00 1.46 12.13
CA ASP A 193 6.68 0.28 11.63
C ASP A 193 6.09 -0.14 10.28
N ASP A 194 6.91 -0.63 9.36
CA ASP A 194 6.38 -1.23 8.13
C ASP A 194 5.66 -2.54 8.48
N PRO A 195 4.33 -2.62 8.33
CA PRO A 195 3.59 -3.82 8.71
C PRO A 195 3.65 -4.93 7.66
N PHE A 196 4.19 -4.66 6.47
CA PHE A 196 4.31 -5.68 5.44
C PHE A 196 5.55 -6.52 5.68
N PHE A 197 5.41 -7.83 5.54
CA PHE A 197 6.48 -8.78 5.77
C PHE A 197 6.59 -9.68 4.55
N VAL A 198 7.79 -9.72 3.99
CA VAL A 198 8.01 -10.34 2.69
C VAL A 198 9.50 -10.44 2.38
N ASP A 199 9.88 -11.50 1.66
CA ASP A 199 11.21 -11.64 1.10
C ASP A 199 11.37 -10.93 -0.27
N LEU A 200 11.44 -9.59 -0.26
CA LEU A 200 11.65 -8.81 -1.49
C LEU A 200 12.95 -9.16 -2.20
N GLY A 201 14.01 -9.45 -1.43
CA GLY A 201 15.31 -9.82 -1.99
C GLY A 201 15.23 -11.06 -2.87
N ALA A 202 14.48 -12.08 -2.44
CA ALA A 202 14.32 -13.32 -3.18
C ALA A 202 13.24 -13.22 -4.27
N ILE A 203 12.11 -12.55 -3.97
CA ILE A 203 11.04 -12.30 -4.94
C ILE A 203 11.57 -11.49 -6.13
N PHE A 204 12.39 -10.48 -5.90
CA PHE A 204 12.92 -9.66 -6.99
C PHE A 204 14.28 -10.08 -7.52
N ASP A 205 14.94 -11.04 -6.87
CA ASP A 205 15.91 -11.93 -7.53
C ASP A 205 15.17 -13.04 -8.31
N LEU A 206 14.37 -12.60 -9.28
CA LEU A 206 13.68 -13.41 -10.26
C LEU A 206 12.65 -14.42 -9.71
N ILE A 207 11.90 -14.04 -8.67
CA ILE A 207 10.79 -14.80 -8.05
C ILE A 207 11.28 -16.13 -7.48
N LYS A 208 12.46 -16.13 -6.87
CA LYS A 208 13.02 -17.32 -6.27
C LYS A 208 12.54 -17.43 -4.83
N ILE A 209 11.97 -18.57 -4.46
CA ILE A 209 11.72 -18.91 -3.05
C ILE A 209 13.05 -19.16 -2.36
N ARG A 210 13.26 -18.51 -1.21
CA ARG A 210 14.44 -18.65 -0.37
C ARG A 210 14.07 -19.35 0.94
N ASP A 211 14.95 -20.25 1.40
CA ASP A 211 14.83 -20.92 2.69
C ASP A 211 16.20 -20.85 3.42
N PRO A 212 16.28 -20.24 4.62
CA PRO A 212 15.20 -19.48 5.28
C PRO A 212 14.93 -18.16 4.56
N GLY A 213 13.67 -17.73 4.55
CA GLY A 213 13.27 -16.40 4.06
C GLY A 213 13.86 -15.27 4.91
N VAL A 214 13.98 -14.08 4.33
CA VAL A 214 14.36 -12.87 5.09
C VAL A 214 13.35 -11.77 4.84
N ASP A 215 12.66 -11.37 5.90
CA ASP A 215 11.86 -10.15 5.94
C ASP A 215 12.74 -8.95 5.56
N THR A 216 12.53 -8.43 4.36
CA THR A 216 13.32 -7.33 3.81
C THR A 216 12.89 -5.97 4.38
N LEU A 217 11.68 -5.89 4.94
CA LEU A 217 11.08 -4.66 5.45
C LEU A 217 11.32 -4.48 6.95
N LYS A 218 11.67 -5.58 7.65
CA LYS A 218 12.18 -5.56 9.01
C LYS A 218 13.13 -4.38 9.28
N GLY A 219 12.78 -3.56 10.27
CA GLY A 219 13.61 -2.43 10.68
C GLY A 219 13.33 -1.13 9.97
N PHE A 220 12.53 -1.13 8.89
CA PHE A 220 12.09 0.08 8.22
C PHE A 220 10.78 0.59 8.80
N ASN A 221 10.53 1.87 8.56
CA ASN A 221 9.26 2.52 8.86
C ASN A 221 8.54 2.90 7.55
N VAL A 222 7.29 3.31 7.69
CA VAL A 222 6.45 3.90 6.65
C VAL A 222 5.59 5.03 7.22
N GLN A 223 5.07 5.90 6.36
CA GLN A 223 3.97 6.79 6.75
C GLN A 223 2.64 6.02 6.74
N THR A 224 1.94 6.02 7.87
CA THR A 224 0.65 5.34 8.00
C THR A 224 -0.49 6.32 8.21
N ILE A 225 -1.57 6.17 7.44
CA ILE A 225 -2.88 6.77 7.73
C ILE A 225 -3.83 5.64 8.13
N ALA A 226 -4.41 5.74 9.32
CA ALA A 226 -5.40 4.80 9.82
C ALA A 226 -6.74 5.52 10.08
N LEU A 227 -7.83 4.88 9.68
CA LEU A 227 -9.20 5.38 9.84
C LEU A 227 -10.12 4.24 10.28
N GLN A 228 -10.76 4.38 11.43
CA GLN A 228 -11.83 3.50 11.90
C GLN A 228 -13.18 4.19 11.68
N VAL A 229 -14.10 3.50 11.01
CA VAL A 229 -15.39 4.03 10.56
C VAL A 229 -16.52 3.07 10.95
N PRO A 230 -17.67 3.55 11.44
CA PRO A 230 -18.86 2.71 11.58
C PRO A 230 -19.27 2.09 10.25
N ILE A 231 -19.68 0.82 10.24
CA ILE A 231 -20.14 0.11 9.02
C ILE A 231 -21.28 0.88 8.33
N ALA A 232 -22.17 1.51 9.10
CA ALA A 232 -23.29 2.30 8.58
C ALA A 232 -22.86 3.54 7.77
N ASP A 233 -21.64 4.05 7.95
CA ASP A 233 -21.12 5.17 7.17
C ASP A 233 -20.48 4.72 5.84
N LEU A 234 -20.29 3.41 5.66
CA LEU A 234 -19.68 2.77 4.49
C LEU A 234 -20.71 2.06 3.59
N ARG A 235 -21.97 1.98 4.02
CA ARG A 235 -23.03 1.28 3.30
C ARG A 235 -24.23 2.18 3.11
N ASP A 236 -24.71 2.26 1.88
CA ASP A 236 -25.99 2.88 1.52
C ASP A 236 -26.94 1.88 0.83
N THR A 237 -26.45 0.69 0.49
CA THR A 237 -27.22 -0.42 -0.07
C THR A 237 -27.43 -1.56 0.93
N ASP A 238 -28.39 -2.45 0.61
CA ASP A 238 -28.58 -3.72 1.33
C ASP A 238 -27.47 -4.75 1.04
N ASP A 239 -26.47 -4.43 0.20
CA ASP A 239 -25.29 -5.26 0.01
C ASP A 239 -24.33 -5.12 1.20
N PRO A 240 -23.93 -6.21 1.87
CA PRO A 240 -22.92 -6.13 2.93
C PRO A 240 -21.49 -5.98 2.40
N VAL A 241 -21.27 -6.15 1.09
CA VAL A 241 -19.95 -6.04 0.47
C VAL A 241 -19.67 -4.60 0.06
N VAL A 242 -18.50 -4.09 0.45
CA VAL A 242 -17.95 -2.84 -0.06
C VAL A 242 -16.61 -3.11 -0.74
N GLY A 243 -16.32 -2.34 -1.78
CA GLY A 243 -15.01 -2.28 -2.42
C GLY A 243 -14.18 -1.14 -1.86
N ILE A 244 -12.91 -1.36 -1.56
CA ILE A 244 -12.02 -0.37 -0.94
C ILE A 244 -10.69 -0.32 -1.69
N TRP A 245 -10.24 0.88 -2.05
CA TRP A 245 -8.90 1.11 -2.58
C TRP A 245 -8.34 2.46 -2.12
N ALA A 246 -7.02 2.54 -1.98
CA ALA A 246 -6.31 3.78 -1.67
C ALA A 246 -5.82 4.46 -2.95
N THR A 247 -5.74 5.79 -2.93
CA THR A 247 -5.12 6.57 -3.99
C THR A 247 -4.33 7.74 -3.43
N THR A 248 -3.25 8.11 -4.11
CA THR A 248 -2.66 9.45 -4.01
C THR A 248 -2.95 10.25 -5.26
N SER A 249 -3.15 11.55 -5.09
CA SER A 249 -3.31 12.48 -6.20
C SER A 249 -2.54 13.77 -5.96
N MET A 250 -1.97 14.32 -7.03
CA MET A 250 -1.19 15.56 -7.03
C MET A 250 -1.77 16.56 -8.04
N PRO A 251 -1.56 17.88 -7.86
CA PRO A 251 -1.83 18.85 -8.92
C PRO A 251 -1.06 18.48 -10.20
N SER A 252 -1.71 18.64 -11.35
CA SER A 252 -1.20 18.18 -12.66
C SER A 252 0.05 18.88 -13.15
N THR A 253 0.35 20.06 -12.60
CA THR A 253 1.51 20.87 -12.98
C THR A 253 2.42 21.07 -11.77
N ARG A 254 3.71 20.76 -11.96
CA ARG A 254 4.79 21.00 -11.02
C ARG A 254 5.90 21.79 -11.73
N ALA A 255 6.18 23.00 -11.27
CA ALA A 255 7.24 23.85 -11.77
C ALA A 255 8.31 24.03 -10.68
N LEU A 256 9.58 23.85 -11.04
CA LEU A 256 10.72 24.12 -10.17
C LEU A 256 11.17 25.56 -10.39
N GLU A 257 11.41 26.30 -9.31
CA GLU A 257 11.97 27.65 -9.35
C GLU A 257 13.47 27.63 -9.04
N GLU A 258 14.20 28.69 -9.41
CA GLU A 258 15.67 28.74 -9.28
C GLU A 258 16.16 28.77 -7.83
N ASP A 259 15.32 29.22 -6.91
CA ASP A 259 15.59 29.24 -5.46
C ASP A 259 15.34 27.88 -4.78
N GLY A 260 14.89 26.88 -5.55
CA GLY A 260 14.58 25.53 -5.07
C GLY A 260 13.12 25.34 -4.66
N ASP A 261 12.28 26.37 -4.74
CA ASP A 261 10.85 26.24 -4.49
C ASP A 261 10.14 25.45 -5.60
N VAL A 262 8.99 24.88 -5.24
CA VAL A 262 8.17 24.08 -6.14
C VAL A 262 6.75 24.60 -6.16
N ILE A 263 6.33 25.10 -7.32
CA ILE A 263 4.96 25.55 -7.55
C ILE A 263 4.12 24.39 -8.09
N PHE A 264 3.00 24.15 -7.41
CA PHE A 264 1.98 23.19 -7.84
C PHE A 264 0.71 23.91 -8.28
N THR A 265 0.23 23.61 -9.50
CA THR A 265 -1.01 24.17 -10.06
C THR A 265 -1.80 23.13 -10.87
N GLY A 266 -3.01 23.50 -11.30
CA GLY A 266 -3.87 22.65 -12.12
C GLY A 266 -4.78 21.71 -11.31
N PRO A 267 -5.64 20.94 -11.99
CA PRO A 267 -6.49 19.95 -11.34
C PRO A 267 -5.67 18.83 -10.71
N TYR A 268 -6.25 18.16 -9.72
CA TYR A 268 -5.65 16.97 -9.12
C TYR A 268 -5.76 15.78 -10.08
N VAL A 269 -4.67 15.04 -10.24
CA VAL A 269 -4.55 13.81 -11.02
C VAL A 269 -4.06 12.68 -10.14
N GLN A 270 -4.62 11.48 -10.32
CA GLN A 270 -4.23 10.30 -9.58
C GLN A 270 -2.84 9.84 -10.03
N THR A 271 -1.97 9.57 -9.06
CA THR A 271 -0.55 9.24 -9.27
C THR A 271 -0.20 7.85 -8.77
N SER A 272 -0.89 7.37 -7.73
CA SER A 272 -0.78 6.02 -7.21
C SER A 272 -2.17 5.47 -6.86
N ARG A 273 -2.32 4.15 -6.95
CA ARG A 273 -3.52 3.41 -6.55
C ARG A 273 -3.12 2.06 -5.99
N LEU A 274 -3.78 1.65 -4.92
CA LEU A 274 -3.56 0.34 -4.31
C LEU A 274 -4.87 -0.28 -3.83
N GLY A 275 -5.14 -1.51 -4.26
CA GLY A 275 -6.28 -2.33 -3.88
C GLY A 275 -5.81 -3.62 -3.20
N ASN A 276 -5.96 -4.75 -3.89
CA ASN A 276 -5.36 -6.02 -3.53
C ASN A 276 -3.83 -5.92 -3.53
N PRO A 277 -3.18 -6.56 -2.55
CA PRO A 277 -1.73 -6.62 -2.52
C PRO A 277 -1.20 -7.39 -3.74
N LEU A 278 0.03 -7.10 -4.16
CA LEU A 278 0.79 -7.83 -5.16
C LEU A 278 0.27 -7.74 -6.61
N VAL A 279 -0.90 -7.14 -6.87
CA VAL A 279 -1.41 -6.99 -8.24
C VAL A 279 -0.52 -6.05 -9.05
N ASN A 280 -0.22 -4.86 -8.53
CA ASN A 280 0.61 -3.91 -9.25
C ASN A 280 2.02 -4.48 -9.47
N GLU A 281 2.52 -5.25 -8.51
CA GLU A 281 3.89 -5.69 -8.34
C GLU A 281 4.24 -6.86 -9.26
N VAL A 282 3.44 -7.93 -9.21
CA VAL A 282 3.73 -9.21 -9.88
C VAL A 282 2.67 -9.66 -10.89
N VAL A 283 1.57 -8.91 -11.06
CA VAL A 283 0.57 -9.14 -12.12
C VAL A 283 0.70 -8.11 -13.23
N ILE A 284 0.79 -6.82 -12.90
CA ILE A 284 0.87 -5.75 -13.89
C ILE A 284 2.29 -5.67 -14.50
N PRO A 285 2.44 -5.75 -15.84
CA PRO A 285 3.73 -5.63 -16.48
C PRO A 285 4.38 -4.28 -16.25
N ILE A 286 5.71 -4.24 -16.23
CA ILE A 286 6.48 -3.03 -15.92
C ILE A 286 6.09 -1.80 -16.77
N GLY A 287 5.86 -1.99 -18.07
CA GLY A 287 5.45 -0.91 -18.99
C GLY A 287 4.01 -0.42 -18.82
N LYS A 288 3.25 -0.99 -17.88
CA LYS A 288 1.85 -0.64 -17.59
C LYS A 288 1.61 -0.18 -16.16
N LYS A 289 2.61 -0.22 -15.27
CA LYS A 289 2.48 0.15 -13.85
C LYS A 289 1.97 1.58 -13.65
N ASP A 290 2.55 2.57 -14.34
CA ASP A 290 2.06 3.97 -14.26
C ASP A 290 0.61 4.10 -14.77
N ARG A 291 0.26 3.37 -15.84
CA ARG A 291 -1.10 3.37 -16.40
C ARG A 291 -2.10 2.71 -15.45
N PHE A 292 -1.70 1.66 -14.73
CA PHE A 292 -2.51 1.03 -13.69
C PHE A 292 -2.71 1.98 -12.51
N ASN A 293 -1.63 2.60 -12.03
CA ASN A 293 -1.67 3.61 -10.96
C ASN A 293 -2.54 4.82 -11.30
N ALA A 294 -2.56 5.25 -12.56
CA ALA A 294 -3.43 6.33 -13.03
C ALA A 294 -4.86 5.87 -13.40
N SER A 295 -5.15 4.56 -13.37
CA SER A 295 -6.46 4.01 -13.75
C SER A 295 -7.47 4.04 -12.61
N LEU A 296 -8.74 3.86 -12.97
CA LEU A 296 -9.83 3.72 -12.01
C LEU A 296 -10.35 2.28 -12.06
N PRO A 297 -10.82 1.71 -10.93
CA PRO A 297 -11.22 0.31 -10.86
C PRO A 297 -12.27 -0.09 -11.92
N HIS A 298 -13.18 0.82 -12.27
CA HIS A 298 -14.17 0.58 -13.31
C HIS A 298 -13.58 0.31 -14.70
N ARG A 299 -12.28 0.54 -14.93
CA ARG A 299 -11.58 0.32 -16.21
C ARG A 299 -10.62 -0.87 -16.19
N ASP A 300 -10.61 -1.68 -15.12
CA ASP A 300 -9.56 -2.71 -14.94
C ASP A 300 -9.65 -3.88 -15.92
N ALA A 301 -10.75 -4.02 -16.67
CA ALA A 301 -10.85 -5.00 -17.76
C ALA A 301 -9.68 -4.89 -18.76
N GLN A 302 -9.09 -3.69 -18.92
CA GLN A 302 -7.91 -3.48 -19.76
C GLN A 302 -6.64 -4.24 -19.30
N PHE A 303 -6.61 -4.75 -18.06
CA PHE A 303 -5.51 -5.52 -17.48
C PHE A 303 -5.84 -7.01 -17.28
N ALA A 304 -7.08 -7.44 -17.54
CA ALA A 304 -7.57 -8.78 -17.23
C ALA A 304 -6.75 -9.92 -17.85
N THR A 305 -6.13 -9.69 -19.02
CA THR A 305 -5.25 -10.67 -19.68
C THR A 305 -4.08 -11.11 -18.80
N HIS A 306 -3.56 -10.22 -17.95
CA HIS A 306 -2.43 -10.52 -17.05
C HIS A 306 -2.84 -11.33 -15.83
N VAL A 307 -4.11 -11.22 -15.43
CA VAL A 307 -4.71 -12.08 -14.40
C VAL A 307 -4.99 -13.46 -14.99
N LEU A 308 -5.58 -13.52 -16.19
CA LEU A 308 -5.97 -14.77 -16.85
C LEU A 308 -4.78 -15.62 -17.31
N ASN A 309 -3.67 -14.98 -17.69
CA ASN A 309 -2.42 -15.62 -18.11
C ASN A 309 -1.31 -15.21 -17.15
N SER A 310 -1.11 -16.02 -16.11
CA SER A 310 -0.24 -15.70 -14.99
C SER A 310 1.24 -15.90 -15.37
N GLU A 311 1.95 -14.78 -15.57
CA GLU A 311 3.40 -14.77 -15.75
C GLU A 311 4.12 -15.32 -14.51
N LEU A 312 3.58 -15.05 -13.32
CA LEU A 312 4.08 -15.57 -12.06
C LEU A 312 4.01 -17.12 -12.00
N ALA A 313 2.87 -17.73 -12.35
CA ALA A 313 2.73 -19.18 -12.41
C ALA A 313 3.74 -19.81 -13.40
N LYS A 314 3.89 -19.20 -14.57
CA LYS A 314 4.88 -19.62 -15.57
C LYS A 314 6.30 -19.54 -15.02
N ARG A 315 6.64 -18.48 -14.28
CA ARG A 315 7.95 -18.31 -13.66
C ARG A 315 8.21 -19.37 -12.59
N ILE A 316 7.22 -19.66 -11.74
CA ILE A 316 7.28 -20.72 -10.73
C ILE A 316 7.57 -22.08 -11.40
N ASN A 317 6.86 -22.42 -12.49
CA ASN A 317 7.10 -23.68 -13.21
C ASN A 317 8.50 -23.77 -13.83
N GLN A 318 9.06 -22.64 -14.29
CA GLN A 318 10.41 -22.59 -14.85
C GLN A 318 11.49 -22.79 -13.77
N LEU A 319 11.30 -22.22 -12.59
CA LEU A 319 12.24 -22.32 -11.47
C LEU A 319 12.15 -23.68 -10.76
N TYR A 320 10.97 -24.29 -10.74
CA TYR A 320 10.69 -25.54 -10.04
C TYR A 320 10.02 -26.57 -10.96
N PRO A 321 10.73 -27.07 -12.01
CA PRO A 321 10.14 -27.97 -13.00
C PRO A 321 9.58 -29.24 -12.36
N GLY A 322 8.30 -29.53 -12.61
CA GLY A 322 7.62 -30.72 -12.10
C GLY A 322 7.22 -30.67 -10.63
N VAL A 323 7.59 -29.62 -9.89
CA VAL A 323 7.31 -29.50 -8.44
C VAL A 323 5.90 -28.96 -8.21
N PHE A 324 5.64 -27.73 -8.63
CA PHE A 324 4.38 -27.05 -8.34
C PHE A 324 3.35 -27.24 -9.45
N ASN A 325 3.76 -27.27 -10.72
CA ASN A 325 2.85 -27.40 -11.87
C ASN A 325 1.69 -26.39 -11.80
N ALA A 326 2.01 -25.14 -11.48
CA ALA A 326 1.06 -24.05 -11.31
C ALA A 326 0.29 -23.79 -12.62
N PRO A 327 -1.05 -23.67 -12.60
CA PRO A 327 -1.83 -23.37 -13.80
C PRO A 327 -1.47 -21.98 -14.37
N GLU A 328 -1.07 -21.94 -15.64
CA GLU A 328 -0.56 -20.71 -16.26
C GLU A 328 -1.63 -19.87 -16.97
N THR A 329 -2.70 -20.50 -17.46
CA THR A 329 -3.72 -19.85 -18.31
C THR A 329 -5.13 -20.16 -17.80
N ASN A 330 -6.13 -19.43 -18.30
CA ASN A 330 -7.55 -19.58 -17.93
C ASN A 330 -7.82 -19.44 -16.42
N ARG A 331 -7.08 -18.54 -15.76
CA ARG A 331 -7.12 -18.31 -14.31
C ARG A 331 -8.34 -17.54 -13.83
N GLN A 332 -9.52 -18.15 -14.01
CA GLN A 332 -10.79 -17.60 -13.52
C GLN A 332 -10.86 -17.55 -11.99
N ASP A 333 -10.13 -18.43 -11.32
CA ASP A 333 -9.93 -18.39 -9.87
C ASP A 333 -9.22 -17.09 -9.43
N LEU A 334 -8.19 -16.65 -10.15
CA LEU A 334 -7.54 -15.35 -9.89
C LEU A 334 -8.46 -14.17 -10.20
N VAL A 335 -9.29 -14.26 -11.23
CA VAL A 335 -10.32 -13.24 -11.52
C VAL A 335 -11.36 -13.15 -10.38
N GLN A 336 -11.70 -14.27 -9.76
CA GLN A 336 -12.57 -14.28 -8.58
C GLN A 336 -11.92 -13.64 -7.37
N VAL A 337 -10.66 -13.96 -7.09
CA VAL A 337 -9.93 -13.40 -5.94
C VAL A 337 -9.68 -11.91 -6.12
N PHE A 338 -9.12 -11.47 -7.24
CA PHE A 338 -8.65 -10.10 -7.41
C PHE A 338 -9.68 -9.11 -7.97
N LEU A 339 -10.70 -9.57 -8.70
CA LEU A 339 -11.57 -8.65 -9.47
C LEU A 339 -13.05 -8.74 -9.09
N THR A 340 -13.61 -9.94 -9.05
CA THR A 340 -15.08 -10.11 -8.96
C THR A 340 -15.60 -10.46 -7.56
N GLY A 341 -14.73 -10.98 -6.69
CA GLY A 341 -15.09 -11.52 -5.38
C GLY A 341 -15.59 -12.96 -5.45
N ILE A 342 -15.49 -13.66 -4.32
CA ILE A 342 -15.85 -15.07 -4.15
C ILE A 342 -17.32 -15.18 -3.73
N ALA A 343 -18.06 -16.07 -4.38
CA ALA A 343 -19.47 -16.33 -4.09
C ALA A 343 -19.68 -16.76 -2.63
N GLY A 344 -20.60 -16.10 -1.92
CA GLY A 344 -20.89 -16.41 -0.51
C GLY A 344 -19.85 -15.87 0.48
N LEU A 345 -18.81 -15.18 0.00
CA LEU A 345 -17.80 -14.51 0.82
C LEU A 345 -17.90 -13.00 0.64
N ASN A 346 -17.36 -12.46 -0.46
CA ASN A 346 -17.15 -11.02 -0.68
C ASN A 346 -17.49 -10.57 -2.12
N ARG A 347 -18.26 -11.36 -2.86
CA ARG A 347 -18.78 -10.97 -4.17
C ARG A 347 -19.98 -10.02 -4.03
N PRO A 348 -19.93 -8.81 -4.62
CA PRO A 348 -21.08 -7.90 -4.63
C PRO A 348 -22.33 -8.55 -5.25
N LYS A 349 -23.49 -8.09 -4.81
CA LYS A 349 -24.81 -8.34 -5.41
C LYS A 349 -24.85 -7.71 -6.82
N GLY A 350 -25.96 -7.94 -7.52
CA GLY A 350 -26.15 -7.45 -8.88
C GLY A 350 -25.64 -8.40 -9.96
N THR A 351 -26.12 -8.15 -11.18
CA THR A 351 -25.73 -8.88 -12.40
C THR A 351 -24.41 -8.35 -12.94
N PRO A 352 -23.58 -9.17 -13.61
CA PRO A 352 -22.38 -8.68 -14.27
C PRO A 352 -22.69 -7.52 -15.24
N CYS A 353 -21.83 -6.50 -15.29
CA CYS A 353 -21.97 -5.39 -16.23
C CYS A 353 -21.89 -5.88 -17.68
N ALA A 354 -22.77 -5.37 -18.53
CA ALA A 354 -22.75 -5.60 -19.97
C ALA A 354 -21.93 -4.53 -20.71
N ALA A 355 -21.78 -3.33 -20.13
CA ALA A 355 -21.05 -2.21 -20.73
C ALA A 355 -20.21 -1.41 -19.70
N GLU A 356 -19.19 -0.70 -20.18
CA GLU A 356 -18.26 0.08 -19.34
C GLU A 356 -18.92 1.28 -18.63
N HIS A 357 -20.07 1.77 -19.09
CA HIS A 357 -20.73 2.93 -18.47
C HIS A 357 -21.91 2.54 -17.56
N GLU A 358 -22.15 1.25 -17.35
CA GLU A 358 -23.26 0.76 -16.52
C GLU A 358 -22.92 0.89 -15.03
N THR A 359 -23.85 1.40 -14.23
CA THR A 359 -23.66 1.74 -12.80
C THR A 359 -24.65 1.01 -11.87
N THR A 360 -25.30 -0.05 -12.36
CA THR A 360 -26.29 -0.84 -11.57
C THR A 360 -25.96 -2.35 -11.62
N CYS A 361 -24.69 -2.65 -11.80
CA CYS A 361 -24.17 -3.95 -12.14
C CYS A 361 -22.88 -4.23 -11.36
N ARG A 362 -22.53 -5.52 -11.20
CA ARG A 362 -21.25 -5.92 -10.64
C ARG A 362 -20.17 -5.89 -11.72
N ARG A 363 -19.10 -5.16 -11.48
CA ARG A 363 -17.95 -5.06 -12.38
C ARG A 363 -16.73 -5.82 -11.86
N PRO A 364 -16.00 -6.55 -12.73
CA PRO A 364 -14.64 -6.97 -12.40
C PRO A 364 -13.74 -5.74 -12.22
N SER A 365 -13.27 -5.54 -11.00
CA SER A 365 -12.49 -4.36 -10.63
C SER A 365 -11.53 -4.72 -9.51
N GLU A 366 -10.29 -4.28 -9.64
CA GLU A 366 -9.21 -4.49 -8.69
C GLU A 366 -9.44 -3.54 -7.49
N MET A 367 -9.78 -4.12 -6.34
CA MET A 367 -10.01 -3.45 -5.06
C MET A 367 -10.10 -4.50 -3.93
N LEU A 368 -9.82 -4.11 -2.69
CA LEU A 368 -10.12 -4.98 -1.54
C LEU A 368 -11.62 -5.06 -1.32
N ARG A 369 -12.18 -6.25 -1.44
CA ARG A 369 -13.61 -6.49 -1.21
C ARG A 369 -13.85 -7.00 0.20
N LEU A 370 -14.60 -6.24 0.99
CA LEU A 370 -14.90 -6.56 2.38
C LEU A 370 -16.39 -6.78 2.55
N ASN A 371 -16.78 -8.00 2.92
CA ASN A 371 -18.11 -8.30 3.44
C ASN A 371 -18.17 -7.91 4.93
N THR A 372 -18.78 -6.77 5.19
CA THR A 372 -18.93 -6.18 6.53
C THR A 372 -19.85 -6.97 7.46
N SER A 373 -20.62 -7.94 6.95
CA SER A 373 -21.47 -8.80 7.76
C SER A 373 -20.72 -9.96 8.42
N ILE A 374 -19.56 -10.36 7.85
CA ILE A 374 -18.72 -11.42 8.42
C ILE A 374 -18.07 -10.89 9.70
N PRO A 375 -18.22 -11.56 10.85
CA PRO A 375 -17.62 -11.12 12.12
C PRO A 375 -16.09 -11.28 12.09
N PRO A 376 -15.35 -10.46 12.84
CA PRO A 376 -13.92 -10.71 13.05
C PRO A 376 -13.73 -12.06 13.74
N CYS A 377 -12.56 -12.66 13.49
CA CYS A 377 -12.08 -13.96 13.95
C CYS A 377 -11.82 -14.07 15.48
N THR A 378 -12.61 -13.38 16.31
CA THR A 378 -12.39 -12.96 17.72
C THR A 378 -11.74 -11.56 17.83
N ALA A 379 -12.10 -10.85 18.91
CA ALA A 379 -11.90 -9.41 19.03
C ALA A 379 -10.41 -9.01 18.97
N ASP A 380 -10.03 -8.33 17.88
CA ASP A 380 -8.81 -7.55 17.72
C ASP A 380 -7.47 -8.32 17.76
N SER A 381 -7.45 -9.66 17.68
CA SER A 381 -6.22 -10.39 17.37
C SER A 381 -5.90 -10.22 15.89
N LEU A 382 -4.80 -9.52 15.59
CA LEU A 382 -4.24 -9.42 14.25
C LEU A 382 -3.20 -10.50 13.97
N THR A 383 -2.97 -11.42 14.90
CA THR A 383 -1.92 -12.43 14.83
C THR A 383 -2.49 -13.83 14.91
N ASP A 384 -1.82 -14.76 14.22
CA ASP A 384 -2.12 -16.19 14.27
C ASP A 384 -1.92 -16.72 15.69
N THR A 385 -3.03 -17.02 16.37
CA THR A 385 -3.03 -17.68 17.66
C THR A 385 -3.96 -18.87 17.57
N ALA A 386 -3.46 -20.03 18.02
CA ALA A 386 -4.07 -21.35 17.89
C ALA A 386 -5.60 -21.34 17.98
N GLY A 387 -6.26 -21.34 16.81
CA GLY A 387 -7.69 -21.58 16.65
C GLY A 387 -8.61 -20.37 16.56
N THR A 388 -8.12 -19.12 16.41
CA THR A 388 -9.00 -17.95 16.29
C THR A 388 -8.87 -17.16 14.98
N CYS A 389 -7.68 -16.69 14.59
CA CYS A 389 -7.44 -15.93 13.36
C CYS A 389 -6.30 -16.56 12.56
N SER A 390 -6.53 -17.08 11.37
CA SER A 390 -5.46 -17.73 10.58
C SER A 390 -4.71 -16.70 9.76
N ARG A 391 -3.36 -16.73 9.77
CA ARG A 391 -2.54 -15.91 8.87
C ARG A 391 -2.82 -16.20 7.40
N LEU A 392 -3.27 -17.41 7.10
CA LEU A 392 -3.63 -17.86 5.74
C LEU A 392 -5.08 -17.50 5.37
N GLY A 393 -5.82 -16.82 6.25
CA GLY A 393 -7.15 -16.31 5.96
C GLY A 393 -8.10 -17.37 5.40
N VAL A 394 -8.73 -17.06 4.27
CA VAL A 394 -9.83 -17.87 3.71
C VAL A 394 -9.37 -19.27 3.28
N ILE A 395 -8.13 -19.43 2.81
CA ILE A 395 -7.63 -20.74 2.35
C ILE A 395 -7.38 -21.71 3.51
N ASP A 396 -7.37 -21.22 4.75
CA ASP A 396 -7.32 -22.01 5.98
C ASP A 396 -8.63 -21.93 6.79
N GLY A 397 -9.73 -21.52 6.15
CA GLY A 397 -11.08 -21.53 6.71
C GLY A 397 -11.49 -20.28 7.48
N ASP A 398 -10.60 -19.29 7.66
CA ASP A 398 -10.90 -18.02 8.29
C ASP A 398 -11.53 -17.03 7.30
N LYS A 399 -12.87 -16.97 7.29
CA LYS A 399 -13.64 -16.08 6.41
C LYS A 399 -13.43 -14.59 6.68
N ALA A 400 -12.85 -14.21 7.81
CA ALA A 400 -12.61 -12.82 8.16
C ALA A 400 -11.25 -12.29 7.64
N GLY A 401 -10.34 -13.18 7.21
CA GLY A 401 -9.06 -12.82 6.60
C GLY A 401 -9.14 -12.63 5.10
N PHE A 402 -7.99 -12.30 4.50
CA PHE A 402 -7.83 -12.13 3.06
C PHE A 402 -8.34 -13.36 2.27
N PRO A 403 -9.09 -13.17 1.15
CA PRO A 403 -9.39 -11.89 0.48
C PRO A 403 -10.66 -11.15 0.95
N ASN A 404 -11.28 -11.51 2.09
CA ASN A 404 -12.40 -10.74 2.64
C ASN A 404 -11.89 -9.50 3.40
N GLY A 405 -11.47 -8.47 2.65
CA GLY A 405 -10.61 -7.44 3.16
C GLY A 405 -9.19 -7.96 3.38
N ARG A 406 -8.41 -7.28 4.22
CA ARG A 406 -7.04 -7.65 4.59
C ARG A 406 -6.72 -7.13 5.98
N ARG A 407 -6.28 -8.00 6.87
CA ARG A 407 -5.73 -7.66 8.20
C ARG A 407 -4.21 -7.51 8.12
N PRO A 408 -3.57 -6.75 9.01
CA PRO A 408 -2.11 -6.63 9.04
C PRO A 408 -1.36 -7.96 9.16
N GLY A 409 -1.88 -8.95 9.89
CA GLY A 409 -1.26 -10.28 9.98
C GLY A 409 -1.79 -11.33 9.02
N ASP A 410 -2.56 -10.94 7.99
CA ASP A 410 -2.80 -11.84 6.87
C ASP A 410 -1.50 -11.96 6.07
N ASP A 411 -1.02 -13.19 5.93
CA ASP A 411 0.16 -13.53 5.12
C ASP A 411 -0.24 -13.59 3.65
N VAL A 412 -0.44 -12.41 3.08
CA VAL A 412 -0.93 -12.27 1.72
C VAL A 412 0.09 -12.75 0.67
N VAL A 413 1.37 -12.87 1.03
CA VAL A 413 2.39 -13.45 0.15
C VAL A 413 2.17 -14.95 0.04
N ASP A 414 2.18 -15.69 1.15
CA ASP A 414 1.87 -17.13 1.15
C ASP A 414 0.51 -17.40 0.52
N ILE A 415 -0.53 -16.64 0.88
CA ILE A 415 -1.87 -16.84 0.31
C ILE A 415 -1.84 -16.65 -1.21
N SER A 416 -1.21 -15.57 -1.71
CA SER A 416 -1.17 -15.28 -3.14
C SER A 416 -0.34 -16.30 -3.90
N GLU A 417 0.81 -16.71 -3.38
CA GLU A 417 1.65 -17.74 -3.99
C GLU A 417 0.91 -19.07 -4.12
N ARG A 418 0.23 -19.53 -3.05
CA ARG A 418 -0.53 -20.78 -3.08
C ARG A 418 -1.73 -20.72 -4.02
N VAL A 419 -2.46 -19.60 -4.00
CA VAL A 419 -3.57 -19.38 -4.94
C VAL A 419 -3.05 -19.37 -6.38
N VAL A 420 -1.94 -18.69 -6.67
CA VAL A 420 -1.27 -18.71 -7.99
C VAL A 420 -0.77 -20.12 -8.33
N GLY A 421 -0.29 -20.88 -7.35
CA GLY A 421 0.05 -22.30 -7.47
C GLY A 421 -1.14 -23.19 -7.83
N GLY A 422 -2.37 -22.71 -7.65
CA GLY A 422 -3.60 -23.43 -7.99
C GLY A 422 -4.24 -24.15 -6.80
N GLU A 423 -4.02 -23.69 -5.57
CA GLU A 423 -4.67 -24.27 -4.38
C GLU A 423 -6.20 -24.29 -4.53
N LEU A 424 -6.80 -23.21 -5.05
CA LEU A 424 -8.25 -23.13 -5.32
C LEU A 424 -8.74 -24.08 -6.43
N LEU A 425 -7.80 -24.62 -7.22
CA LEU A 425 -8.05 -25.57 -8.30
C LEU A 425 -7.72 -27.02 -7.87
N GLY A 426 -7.44 -27.24 -6.59
CA GLY A 426 -7.14 -28.57 -6.03
C GLY A 426 -5.69 -29.02 -6.20
N ASN A 427 -4.77 -28.11 -6.56
CA ASN A 427 -3.36 -28.45 -6.65
C ASN A 427 -2.74 -28.61 -5.26
N ALA A 428 -2.54 -29.85 -4.81
CA ALA A 428 -1.98 -30.13 -3.50
C ALA A 428 -0.55 -29.61 -3.31
N ALA A 429 0.25 -29.56 -4.38
CA ALA A 429 1.62 -29.06 -4.32
C ALA A 429 1.68 -27.56 -4.00
N ALA A 430 0.63 -26.82 -4.34
CA ALA A 430 0.56 -25.38 -4.10
C ALA A 430 0.67 -25.04 -2.61
N LYS A 431 0.22 -25.92 -1.70
CA LYS A 431 0.27 -25.71 -0.23
C LYS A 431 1.68 -25.57 0.34
N ASN A 432 2.69 -25.98 -0.42
CA ASN A 432 4.10 -25.86 -0.04
C ASN A 432 4.76 -24.59 -0.59
N LEU A 433 4.03 -23.74 -1.34
CA LEU A 433 4.51 -22.43 -1.73
C LEU A 433 4.47 -21.48 -0.53
N THR A 434 5.61 -20.82 -0.30
CA THR A 434 5.83 -19.82 0.74
C THR A 434 7.11 -19.05 0.43
N ASP A 435 7.19 -17.79 0.85
CA ASP A 435 8.43 -17.01 0.85
C ASP A 435 9.27 -17.23 2.11
N ASN A 436 8.78 -18.07 3.03
CA ASN A 436 9.33 -18.38 4.35
C ASN A 436 9.41 -17.18 5.30
N VAL A 437 8.56 -16.16 5.12
CA VAL A 437 8.38 -15.02 6.03
C VAL A 437 6.93 -14.99 6.53
N ASP A 438 6.70 -15.48 7.76
CA ASP A 438 5.34 -15.74 8.26
C ASP A 438 4.75 -14.65 9.17
N ARG A 439 5.51 -13.59 9.46
CA ARG A 439 5.11 -12.51 10.35
C ARG A 439 5.99 -11.28 10.18
N ASN A 440 5.41 -10.14 10.59
CA ASN A 440 6.13 -8.90 10.81
C ASN A 440 7.15 -9.01 11.97
N ASP A 441 8.21 -8.22 11.90
CA ASP A 441 9.27 -8.21 12.92
C ASP A 441 8.78 -7.66 14.28
N LYS A 442 7.75 -6.81 14.26
CA LYS A 442 7.06 -6.31 15.45
C LYS A 442 5.63 -6.79 15.53
N ALA A 443 5.24 -7.16 16.75
CA ALA A 443 3.86 -7.50 17.05
C ALA A 443 2.93 -6.29 16.80
N PHE A 444 1.84 -6.54 16.09
CA PHE A 444 0.77 -5.58 15.91
C PHE A 444 0.11 -5.22 17.25
N LYS A 445 -0.47 -4.02 17.31
CA LYS A 445 -1.18 -3.54 18.49
C LYS A 445 -2.60 -4.09 18.50
N THR A 446 -3.12 -4.38 19.69
CA THR A 446 -4.53 -4.81 19.89
C THR A 446 -5.53 -3.65 19.92
N THR A 447 -5.04 -2.42 19.79
CA THR A 447 -5.87 -1.21 19.80
C THR A 447 -5.50 -0.30 18.64
N PHE A 448 -6.47 0.45 18.13
CA PHE A 448 -6.27 1.48 17.13
C PHE A 448 -5.02 2.36 17.42
N PRO A 449 -4.13 2.61 16.44
CA PRO A 449 -4.26 2.33 15.00
C PRO A 449 -3.82 0.92 14.56
N TYR A 450 -3.63 -0.01 15.50
CA TYR A 450 -3.28 -1.42 15.28
C TYR A 450 -1.89 -1.71 14.69
N ILE A 451 -1.26 -0.75 14.00
CA ILE A 451 0.12 -0.89 13.52
C ILE A 451 1.12 -0.59 14.65
N ALA A 452 2.24 -1.32 14.68
CA ALA A 452 3.29 -1.17 15.67
C ALA A 452 3.93 0.23 15.64
N VAL A 453 4.45 0.68 16.79
CA VAL A 453 5.21 1.95 16.84
C VAL A 453 6.44 1.85 15.94
N PRO A 454 6.88 2.93 15.27
CA PRO A 454 8.06 2.89 14.42
C PRO A 454 9.34 2.57 15.17
N HIS A 455 10.32 2.02 14.46
CA HIS A 455 11.71 1.93 14.89
C HIS A 455 12.29 3.31 15.19
N GLN A 456 13.22 3.37 16.15
CA GLN A 456 13.87 4.63 16.53
C GLN A 456 15.24 4.77 15.86
N GLY A 457 15.61 5.95 15.39
CA GLY A 457 16.90 6.17 14.73
C GLY A 457 18.12 5.88 15.62
N TYR A 458 18.08 6.27 16.90
CA TYR A 458 19.27 6.19 17.77
C TYR A 458 19.76 4.77 18.11
N ARG A 459 18.85 3.79 18.21
CA ARG A 459 19.19 2.40 18.61
C ARG A 459 19.07 1.40 17.47
N HIS A 460 18.57 1.82 16.32
CA HIS A 460 18.37 0.95 15.18
C HIS A 460 19.69 0.68 14.46
N SER A 461 19.90 -0.57 14.05
CA SER A 461 21.07 -0.99 13.27
C SER A 461 20.68 -2.07 12.27
N HIS A 462 20.84 -1.81 10.97
CA HIS A 462 20.60 -2.80 9.92
C HIS A 462 21.65 -3.92 9.88
N HIS A 463 22.86 -3.64 10.37
CA HIS A 463 23.95 -4.59 10.43
C HIS A 463 24.48 -4.63 11.88
N PRO A 464 24.59 -5.81 12.51
CA PRO A 464 25.29 -5.93 13.77
C PRO A 464 26.69 -5.33 13.62
N ILE A 465 27.07 -4.41 14.49
CA ILE A 465 28.45 -3.96 14.58
C ILE A 465 29.27 -5.13 15.14
N GLY A 466 29.89 -5.89 14.23
CA GLY A 466 30.76 -7.02 14.57
C GLY A 466 30.20 -8.38 14.16
N GLY A 467 30.60 -8.82 12.97
CA GLY A 467 30.43 -10.19 12.47
C GLY A 467 31.38 -10.39 11.29
N ALA A 468 32.65 -10.64 11.61
CA ALA A 468 33.64 -11.15 10.67
C ALA A 468 33.44 -12.65 10.46
#